data_AF-A0A846E3M7-F1
#
_entry.id   AF-A0A846E3M7-F1
#
_cell.length_a   1.000
_cell.length_b   1.000
_cell.length_c   1.000
_cell.angle_alpha   90.00
_cell.angle_beta   90.00
_cell.angle_gamma   90.00
#
_symmetry.space_group_name_H-M   'P 1'
#
loop_
_entity.id
_entity.type
_entity.pdbx_description
1 polymer ?
#
loop_
_entity_poly.entity_id
_entity_poly.type
_entity_poly.pdbx_seq_one_letter_code
_entity_poly.pdbx_strand_id
1 'polypeptide(L)'
;MATQRNSRTVNLYANAIDQVADAKDRTKWMLLSVLKQRTGLKLSDQFKLKGIEFDWTEFKQQFDLDYSHLTSKELFELLRVKFGFKSLDEVRAAFKKQSQIRRDRQRRYSEELDDYLGTDSDDDEFDD
;
A
#
# COMPACT_ATOMS: atom_id res chain seq x y z
N MET A 1 -32.54 -17.01 26.91
CA MET A 1 -32.36 -16.18 25.71
C MET A 1 -31.12 -15.33 25.90
N ALA A 2 -29.99 -15.69 25.28
CA ALA A 2 -28.74 -14.95 25.38
C ALA A 2 -28.57 -14.07 24.14
N THR A 3 -28.56 -12.75 24.31
CA THR A 3 -28.32 -11.79 23.23
C THR A 3 -26.82 -11.55 23.12
N GLN A 4 -26.16 -12.24 22.20
CA GLN A 4 -24.74 -12.04 21.92
C GLN A 4 -24.57 -10.71 21.17
N ARG A 5 -24.05 -9.69 21.87
CA ARG A 5 -23.74 -8.39 21.28
C ARG A 5 -22.49 -8.54 20.40
N ASN A 6 -22.69 -8.61 19.09
CA ASN A 6 -21.61 -8.44 18.11
C ASN A 6 -21.06 -7.00 18.21
N SER A 7 -20.00 -6.80 18.98
CA SER A 7 -19.22 -5.56 18.94
C SER A 7 -18.39 -5.53 17.66
N ARG A 8 -18.98 -5.08 16.55
CA ARG A 8 -18.20 -4.57 15.42
C ARG A 8 -17.42 -3.38 15.95
N THR A 9 -16.13 -3.55 16.17
CA THR A 9 -15.19 -2.44 16.37
C THR A 9 -15.15 -1.64 15.07
N VAL A 10 -16.06 -0.67 14.93
CA VAL A 10 -15.96 0.33 13.87
C VAL A 10 -14.67 1.08 14.17
N ASN A 11 -13.63 0.83 13.38
CA ASN A 11 -12.35 1.49 13.54
C ASN A 11 -12.59 2.99 13.31
N LEU A 12 -12.73 3.77 14.39
CA LEU A 12 -13.09 5.20 14.35
C LEU A 12 -12.09 6.03 13.54
N TYR A 13 -10.89 5.51 13.35
CA TYR A 13 -9.81 6.12 12.58
C TYR A 13 -9.79 5.68 11.11
N ALA A 14 -10.69 4.79 10.69
CA ALA A 14 -10.89 4.50 9.28
C ALA A 14 -11.29 5.79 8.56
N ASN A 15 -10.48 6.19 7.57
CA ASN A 15 -10.64 7.43 6.80
C ASN A 15 -10.33 8.73 7.56
N ALA A 16 -9.53 8.71 8.64
CA ALA A 16 -9.10 9.94 9.32
C ALA A 16 -8.40 10.93 8.38
N ILE A 17 -7.63 10.43 7.42
CA ILE A 17 -7.01 11.25 6.37
C ILE A 17 -8.07 11.94 5.50
N ASP A 18 -9.21 11.30 5.24
CA ASP A 18 -10.29 11.91 4.46
C ASP A 18 -11.02 13.02 5.22
N GLN A 19 -10.85 13.09 6.54
CA GLN A 19 -11.41 14.15 7.39
C GLN A 19 -10.46 15.35 7.54
N VAL A 20 -9.16 15.16 7.27
CA VAL A 20 -8.12 16.18 7.54
C VAL A 20 -7.42 16.68 6.28
N ALA A 21 -7.25 15.86 5.24
CA ALA A 21 -6.49 16.22 4.05
C ALA A 21 -7.37 16.90 3.00
N ASP A 22 -6.93 18.05 2.48
CA ASP A 22 -7.55 18.72 1.34
C ASP A 22 -7.47 17.82 0.08
N ALA A 23 -8.46 17.91 -0.80
CA ALA A 23 -8.55 17.10 -2.02
C ALA A 23 -7.31 17.29 -2.95
N LYS A 24 -6.70 18.47 -2.88
CA LYS A 24 -5.45 18.79 -3.61
C LYS A 24 -4.27 17.95 -3.11
N ASP A 25 -4.15 17.78 -1.81
CA ASP A 25 -3.07 17.00 -1.19
C ASP A 25 -3.22 15.50 -1.48
N ARG A 26 -4.46 15.00 -1.46
CA ARG A 26 -4.74 13.60 -1.83
C ARG A 26 -4.34 13.30 -3.27
N THR A 27 -4.62 14.23 -4.19
CA THR A 27 -4.23 14.08 -5.60
C THR A 27 -2.71 14.06 -5.76
N LYS A 28 -2.00 14.96 -5.05
CA LYS A 28 -0.54 14.98 -5.03
C LYS A 28 0.04 13.67 -4.52
N TRP A 29 -0.44 13.17 -3.37
CA TRP A 29 0.04 11.91 -2.80
C TRP A 29 -0.24 10.70 -3.68
N MET A 30 -1.42 10.67 -4.31
CA MET A 30 -1.77 9.63 -5.28
C MET A 30 -0.77 9.60 -6.44
N LEU A 31 -0.52 10.77 -7.06
CA LEU A 31 0.42 10.89 -8.17
C LEU A 31 1.84 10.48 -7.75
N LEU A 32 2.29 10.96 -6.60
CA LEU A 32 3.60 10.65 -6.05
C LEU A 32 3.77 9.14 -5.78
N SER A 33 2.75 8.50 -5.20
CA SER A 33 2.75 7.05 -4.93
C SER A 33 2.84 6.23 -6.22
N VAL A 34 2.05 6.60 -7.24
CA VAL A 34 2.07 5.88 -8.53
C VAL A 34 3.41 6.08 -9.23
N LEU A 35 3.94 7.30 -9.26
CA LEU A 35 5.22 7.61 -9.90
C LEU A 35 6.36 6.83 -9.21
N LYS A 36 6.41 6.84 -7.89
CA LYS A 36 7.37 6.09 -7.07
C LYS A 36 7.32 4.59 -7.34
N GLN A 37 6.12 4.01 -7.41
CA GLN A 37 5.97 2.58 -7.68
C GLN A 37 6.46 2.21 -9.08
N ARG A 38 6.11 3.01 -10.09
CA ARG A 38 6.44 2.72 -11.49
C ARG A 38 7.94 2.88 -11.77
N THR A 39 8.56 3.90 -11.21
CA THR A 39 10.01 4.13 -11.27
C THR A 39 10.76 3.01 -10.55
N GLY A 40 10.38 2.71 -9.31
CA GLY A 40 11.01 1.64 -8.54
C GLY A 40 10.89 0.26 -9.19
N LEU A 41 9.75 -0.07 -9.80
CA LEU A 41 9.59 -1.36 -10.52
C LEU A 41 10.53 -1.45 -11.72
N LYS A 42 10.59 -0.41 -12.56
CA LYS A 42 11.50 -0.38 -13.71
C LYS A 42 12.96 -0.48 -13.29
N LEU A 43 13.36 0.23 -12.22
CA LEU A 43 14.72 0.18 -11.71
C LEU A 43 15.04 -1.19 -11.09
N SER A 44 14.14 -1.76 -10.30
CA SER A 44 14.29 -3.10 -9.75
C SER A 44 14.46 -4.15 -10.85
N ASP A 45 13.69 -4.06 -11.94
CA ASP A 45 13.84 -4.98 -13.06
C ASP A 45 15.20 -4.82 -13.76
N GLN A 46 15.69 -3.59 -13.92
CA GLN A 46 17.03 -3.34 -14.47
C GLN A 46 18.15 -3.86 -13.56
N PHE A 47 18.00 -3.73 -12.24
CA PHE A 47 18.95 -4.23 -11.25
C PHE A 47 19.00 -5.76 -11.25
N LYS A 48 17.83 -6.42 -11.32
CA LYS A 48 17.72 -7.87 -11.48
C LYS A 48 18.46 -8.38 -12.72
N LEU A 49 18.31 -7.70 -13.87
CA LEU A 49 19.03 -8.05 -15.10
C LEU A 49 20.55 -7.93 -14.97
N LYS A 50 21.02 -7.07 -14.05
CA LYS A 50 22.44 -6.89 -13.75
C LYS A 50 22.94 -7.76 -12.60
N GLY A 51 22.06 -8.56 -11.98
CA GLY A 51 22.40 -9.35 -10.79
C GLY A 51 22.69 -8.51 -9.54
N ILE A 52 22.19 -7.27 -9.50
CA ILE A 52 22.40 -6.35 -8.37
C ILE A 52 21.13 -6.35 -7.51
N GLU A 53 21.31 -6.33 -6.19
CA GLU A 53 20.20 -6.16 -5.25
C GLU A 53 19.64 -4.73 -5.30
N PHE A 54 18.31 -4.60 -5.33
CA PHE A 54 17.64 -3.31 -5.37
C PHE A 54 17.08 -2.97 -3.99
N ASP A 55 17.67 -1.98 -3.32
CA ASP A 55 17.17 -1.48 -2.04
C ASP A 55 15.95 -0.55 -2.24
N TRP A 56 14.77 -1.10 -1.93
CA TRP A 56 13.52 -0.35 -1.97
C TRP A 56 13.42 0.74 -0.91
N THR A 57 14.12 0.62 0.22
CA THR A 57 14.04 1.56 1.33
C THR A 57 14.81 2.82 0.99
N GLU A 58 16.07 2.68 0.60
CA GLU A 58 16.92 3.79 0.16
C GLU A 58 16.31 4.51 -1.05
N PHE A 59 15.84 3.76 -2.05
CA PHE A 59 15.17 4.33 -3.21
C PHE A 59 13.97 5.19 -2.82
N LYS A 60 13.12 4.74 -1.88
CA LYS A 60 11.93 5.50 -1.47
C LYS A 60 12.31 6.80 -0.77
N GLN A 61 13.33 6.77 0.09
CA GLN A 61 13.80 7.96 0.80
C GLN A 61 14.36 8.99 -0.19
N GLN A 62 15.24 8.57 -1.09
CA GLN A 62 15.80 9.46 -2.10
C GLN A 62 14.70 10.00 -3.02
N PHE A 63 13.76 9.16 -3.45
CA PHE A 63 12.64 9.59 -4.28
C PHE A 63 11.78 10.65 -3.59
N ASP A 64 11.54 10.52 -2.29
CA ASP A 64 10.79 11.54 -1.55
C ASP A 64 11.55 12.86 -1.46
N LEU A 65 12.86 12.85 -1.25
CA LEU A 65 13.66 14.07 -1.28
C LEU A 65 13.60 14.76 -2.66
N ASP A 66 13.75 13.98 -3.72
CA ASP A 66 13.85 14.49 -5.09
C ASP A 66 12.50 15.01 -5.64
N TYR A 67 11.37 14.45 -5.22
CA TYR A 67 10.08 14.70 -5.89
C TYR A 67 8.95 15.18 -4.96
N SER A 68 9.11 15.17 -3.64
CA SER A 68 8.03 15.60 -2.71
C SER A 68 7.66 17.08 -2.83
N HIS A 69 8.59 17.93 -3.25
CA HIS A 69 8.36 19.37 -3.41
C HIS A 69 7.55 19.71 -4.67
N LEU A 70 7.47 18.81 -5.66
CA LEU A 70 6.77 19.06 -6.92
C LEU A 70 5.26 19.23 -6.74
N THR A 71 4.66 19.99 -7.66
CA THR A 71 3.21 20.18 -7.75
C THR A 71 2.52 18.98 -8.40
N SER A 72 1.20 18.83 -8.17
CA SER A 72 0.41 17.77 -8.81
C SER A 72 0.48 17.82 -10.34
N LYS A 73 0.59 19.03 -10.92
CA LYS A 73 0.69 19.20 -12.38
C LYS A 73 2.03 18.64 -12.90
N GLU A 74 3.13 18.95 -12.23
CA GLU A 74 4.46 18.44 -12.59
C GLU A 74 4.56 16.93 -12.41
N LEU A 75 4.04 16.39 -11.32
CA LEU A 75 4.00 14.95 -11.07
C LEU A 75 3.17 14.21 -12.13
N PHE A 76 2.03 14.78 -12.55
CA PHE A 76 1.22 14.20 -13.62
C PHE A 76 1.94 14.26 -14.97
N GLU A 77 2.63 15.36 -15.28
CA GLU A 77 3.38 15.47 -16.53
C GLU A 77 4.55 14.46 -16.58
N LEU A 78 5.23 14.21 -15.47
CA LEU A 78 6.25 13.15 -15.38
C LEU A 78 5.64 11.76 -15.64
N LEU A 79 4.48 11.47 -15.07
CA LEU A 79 3.75 10.22 -15.33
C LEU A 79 3.35 10.08 -16.80
N ARG A 80 2.87 11.17 -17.41
CA ARG A 80 2.50 11.21 -18.82
C ARG A 80 3.70 10.96 -19.73
N VAL A 81 4.79 11.71 -19.55
CA VAL A 81 5.97 11.64 -20.41
C VAL A 81 6.73 10.33 -20.24
N LYS A 82 6.91 9.83 -19.01
CA LYS A 82 7.75 8.65 -18.73
C LYS A 82 7.01 7.32 -18.76
N PHE A 83 5.69 7.34 -18.53
CA PHE A 83 4.88 6.13 -18.39
C PHE A 83 3.61 6.11 -19.25
N GLY A 84 3.35 7.18 -20.01
CA GLY A 84 2.26 7.20 -21.00
C GLY A 84 0.86 7.40 -20.43
N PHE A 85 0.72 7.83 -19.17
CA PHE A 85 -0.59 8.13 -18.58
C PHE A 85 -1.25 9.31 -19.30
N LYS A 86 -2.49 9.12 -19.77
CA LYS A 86 -3.22 10.13 -20.55
C LYS A 86 -4.16 10.96 -19.70
N SER A 87 -4.63 10.40 -18.58
CA SER A 87 -5.60 11.06 -17.70
C SER A 87 -5.37 10.74 -16.23
N LEU A 88 -5.93 11.57 -15.35
CA LEU A 88 -5.92 11.32 -13.90
C LEU A 88 -6.72 10.06 -13.53
N ASP A 89 -7.70 9.66 -14.31
CA ASP A 89 -8.49 8.45 -14.03
C ASP A 89 -7.68 7.18 -14.26
N GLU A 90 -6.78 7.14 -15.25
CA GLU A 90 -5.83 6.05 -15.43
C GLU A 90 -4.87 5.95 -14.22
N VAL A 91 -4.42 7.10 -13.70
CA VAL A 91 -3.59 7.15 -12.49
C VAL A 91 -4.38 6.65 -11.27
N ARG A 92 -5.64 7.06 -11.11
CA ARG A 92 -6.52 6.58 -10.03
C ARG A 92 -6.72 5.07 -10.09
N ALA A 93 -6.94 4.52 -11.28
CA ALA A 93 -7.06 3.08 -11.47
C ALA A 93 -5.76 2.34 -11.09
N ALA A 94 -4.61 2.87 -11.51
CA ALA A 94 -3.31 2.32 -11.13
C ALA A 94 -3.07 2.38 -9.62
N PHE A 95 -3.43 3.50 -8.98
CA PHE A 95 -3.34 3.67 -7.53
C PHE A 95 -4.26 2.70 -6.79
N LYS A 96 -5.52 2.53 -7.22
CA LYS A 96 -6.45 1.54 -6.65
C LYS A 96 -5.88 0.13 -6.74
N LYS A 97 -5.32 -0.25 -7.89
CA LYS A 97 -4.69 -1.56 -8.09
C LYS A 97 -3.51 -1.77 -7.14
N GLN A 98 -2.65 -0.75 -6.97
CA GLN A 98 -1.55 -0.79 -6.00
C GLN A 98 -2.05 -0.99 -4.57
N SER A 99 -3.07 -0.23 -4.18
CA SER A 99 -3.69 -0.32 -2.83
C SER A 99 -4.42 -1.64 -2.60
N GLN A 100 -4.99 -2.25 -3.65
CA GLN A 100 -5.61 -3.56 -3.56
C GLN A 100 -4.56 -4.65 -3.36
N ILE A 101 -3.45 -4.64 -4.12
CA ILE A 101 -2.35 -5.59 -3.94
C ILE A 101 -1.80 -5.53 -2.51
N ARG A 102 -1.68 -4.32 -1.92
CA ARG A 102 -1.25 -4.16 -0.52
C ARG A 102 -2.25 -4.77 0.46
N ARG A 103 -3.56 -4.54 0.26
CA ARG A 103 -4.63 -5.12 1.08
C ARG A 103 -4.68 -6.64 0.97
N ASP A 104 -4.54 -7.18 -0.24
CA ASP A 104 -4.54 -8.62 -0.46
C ASP A 104 -3.34 -9.30 0.22
N ARG A 105 -2.16 -8.64 0.20
CA ARG A 105 -0.99 -9.12 0.98
C ARG A 105 -1.26 -9.11 2.48
N GLN A 106 -1.79 -8.00 3.01
CA GLN A 106 -2.13 -7.92 4.43
C GLN A 106 -3.15 -8.97 4.84
N ARG A 107 -4.15 -9.24 4.01
CA ARG A 107 -5.15 -10.27 4.26
C ARG A 107 -4.54 -11.68 4.30
N ARG A 108 -3.61 -11.99 3.41
CA ARG A 108 -2.89 -13.28 3.44
C ARG A 108 -2.10 -13.46 4.73
N TYR A 109 -1.40 -12.42 5.19
CA TYR A 109 -0.69 -12.47 6.46
C TYR A 109 -1.62 -12.62 7.67
N SER A 110 -2.84 -12.06 7.63
CA SER A 110 -3.81 -12.28 8.71
C SER A 110 -4.42 -13.68 8.69
N GLU A 111 -4.70 -14.23 7.50
CA GLU A 111 -5.22 -15.60 7.36
C GLU A 111 -4.17 -16.65 7.77
N GLU A 112 -2.89 -16.41 7.49
CA GLU A 112 -1.77 -17.27 7.90
C GLU A 112 -1.49 -17.22 9.42
N LEU A 113 -1.83 -16.10 10.09
CA LEU A 113 -1.71 -15.98 11.54
C LEU A 113 -2.84 -16.68 12.30
N ASP A 114 -4.06 -16.67 11.74
CA ASP A 114 -5.22 -17.38 12.30
C ASP A 114 -5.04 -18.91 12.23
N ASP A 115 -4.41 -19.43 11.17
CA ASP A 115 -4.08 -20.87 11.05
C ASP A 115 -3.02 -21.32 12.07
N TYR A 116 -2.10 -20.44 12.49
CA TYR A 116 -1.03 -20.77 13.45
C TYR A 116 -1.48 -20.72 14.92
N LEU A 117 -2.56 -20.00 15.22
CA LEU A 117 -3.18 -19.94 16.56
C LEU A 117 -4.31 -20.97 16.73
N GLY A 118 -4.59 -21.77 15.71
CA GLY A 118 -5.68 -22.76 15.69
C GLY A 118 -5.27 -24.21 16.02
N THR A 119 -3.99 -24.48 16.31
CA THR A 119 -3.49 -25.84 16.58
C THR A 119 -2.52 -25.85 17.77
N ASP A 120 -3.04 -25.78 19.00
CA ASP A 120 -2.51 -26.52 20.17
C ASP A 120 -3.41 -26.27 21.39
N SER A 121 -4.58 -26.91 21.40
CA SER A 121 -5.34 -27.11 22.64
C SER A 121 -6.09 -28.43 22.50
N ASP A 122 -5.34 -29.51 22.33
CA ASP A 122 -5.79 -30.84 22.73
C ASP A 122 -4.67 -31.47 23.60
N ASP A 123 -5.12 -31.91 24.77
CA ASP A 123 -4.56 -32.92 25.68
C ASP A 123 -3.29 -32.64 26.49
N ASP A 124 -3.50 -32.32 27.77
CA ASP A 124 -2.96 -33.17 28.85
C ASP A 124 -4.01 -33.30 29.97
N GLU A 125 -4.77 -34.39 29.89
CA GLU A 125 -5.60 -34.97 30.93
C GLU A 125 -4.69 -35.34 32.13
N PHE A 126 -4.70 -34.52 33.18
CA PHE A 126 -3.99 -34.83 34.43
C PHE A 126 -4.95 -35.54 35.39
N ASP A 127 -4.87 -36.86 35.37
CA ASP A 127 -5.55 -37.78 36.29
C ASP A 127 -4.84 -37.72 37.66
N ASP A 128 -5.57 -37.39 38.73
CA ASP A 128 -5.20 -37.64 40.14
C ASP A 128 -6.48 -37.88 40.98
#